data_AF-A0A533YQL1-F1
#
_entry.id   AF-A0A533YQL1-F1
#
_cell.length_a   1.000
_cell.length_b   1.000
_cell.length_c   1.000
_cell.angle_alpha   90.00
_cell.angle_beta   90.00
_cell.angle_gamma   90.00
#
_symmetry.space_group_name_H-M   'P 1'
#
loop_
_entity.id
_entity.type
_entity.pdbx_description
1 polymer ?
#
loop_
_entity_poly.entity_id
_entity_poly.type
_entity_poly.pdbx_seq_one_letter_code
_entity_poly.pdbx_strand_id
1 'polypeptide(L)'
;MKNFPMGLMFLTMWAVAFQAANGQPTLNWERQYDLNGAEDIFNAVEVSSTRSVYLAGYGKHTSTGFEYVMVKYYYTGQRAFTSGFDFGSINKAYGVAVKGQYMYVTGRSKVGSHYKIATTKVDTGGSLVGYGISHHTTTSDDYFESQQFKRDLAQIWTQSVRPISC
;
A
#
# COMPACT_ATOMS: atom_id res chain seq x y z
N MET A 1 -30.35 -10.24 -2.77
CA MET A 1 -29.80 -9.24 -3.71
C MET A 1 -29.60 -7.98 -2.90
N LYS A 2 -28.35 -7.54 -2.68
CA LYS A 2 -28.09 -6.28 -1.97
C LYS A 2 -28.18 -5.16 -2.99
N ASN A 3 -29.15 -4.27 -2.82
CA ASN A 3 -29.29 -3.08 -3.65
C ASN A 3 -28.13 -2.14 -3.34
N PHE A 4 -27.27 -1.91 -4.32
CA PHE A 4 -26.36 -0.77 -4.28
C PHE A 4 -27.15 0.46 -4.72
N PRO A 5 -27.23 1.53 -3.89
CA PRO A 5 -27.87 2.76 -4.32
C PRO A 5 -27.07 3.32 -5.51
N MET A 6 -27.71 3.31 -6.67
CA MET A 6 -27.22 3.90 -7.90
C MET A 6 -27.38 5.41 -7.77
N GLY A 7 -26.43 6.08 -7.11
CA GLY A 7 -26.53 7.50 -6.81
C GLY A 7 -25.17 8.11 -6.52
N LEU A 8 -24.69 8.91 -7.48
CA LEU A 8 -23.45 9.69 -7.50
C LEU A 8 -22.15 8.88 -7.57
N MET A 9 -21.40 9.11 -8.66
CA MET A 9 -19.99 8.78 -8.78
C MET A 9 -19.21 9.51 -7.68
N PHE A 10 -19.07 8.88 -6.52
CA PHE A 10 -17.99 9.18 -5.60
C PHE A 10 -16.84 8.23 -5.96
N LEU A 11 -15.67 8.78 -6.24
CA LEU A 11 -14.43 8.00 -6.36
C LEU A 11 -14.25 7.22 -5.06
N THR A 12 -14.65 5.96 -5.06
CA THR A 12 -14.72 5.15 -3.84
C THR A 12 -13.96 3.86 -4.05
N MET A 13 -13.22 3.49 -3.01
CA MET A 13 -12.28 2.38 -3.04
C MET A 13 -12.83 1.21 -2.22
N TRP A 14 -12.62 -0.01 -2.70
CA TRP A 14 -13.19 -1.22 -2.12
C TRP A 14 -12.12 -2.26 -1.77
N ALA A 15 -12.26 -2.88 -0.61
CA ALA A 15 -11.56 -4.10 -0.25
C ALA A 15 -12.58 -5.23 -0.12
N VAL A 16 -12.38 -6.31 -0.88
CA VAL A 16 -13.32 -7.43 -0.97
C VAL A 16 -12.58 -8.72 -0.65
N ALA A 17 -13.10 -9.51 0.28
CA ALA A 17 -12.56 -10.81 0.63
C ALA A 17 -13.57 -11.93 0.36
N PHE A 18 -13.12 -12.95 -0.36
CA PHE A 18 -13.87 -14.17 -0.60
C PHE A 18 -13.25 -15.33 0.19
N GLN A 19 -14.09 -16.28 0.58
CA GLN A 19 -13.65 -17.59 1.04
C GLN A 19 -14.21 -18.68 0.12
N ALA A 20 -13.42 -19.72 -0.14
CA ALA A 20 -13.93 -20.90 -0.83
C ALA A 20 -14.67 -21.79 0.18
N ALA A 21 -15.97 -21.98 -0.03
CA ALA A 21 -16.76 -23.00 0.65
C ALA A 21 -17.39 -23.87 -0.44
N ASN A 22 -17.19 -25.19 -0.35
CA ASN A 22 -17.72 -26.16 -1.32
C ASN A 22 -17.31 -25.85 -2.78
N GLY A 23 -16.08 -25.35 -2.97
CA GLY A 23 -15.55 -25.03 -4.31
C GLY A 23 -16.12 -23.75 -4.95
N GLN A 24 -16.93 -22.97 -4.23
CA GLN A 24 -17.48 -21.70 -4.72
C GLN A 24 -16.98 -20.51 -3.89
N PRO A 25 -16.65 -19.37 -4.52
CA PRO A 25 -16.31 -18.15 -3.82
C PRO A 25 -17.55 -17.58 -3.13
N THR A 26 -17.47 -17.41 -1.82
CA THR A 26 -18.50 -16.74 -1.02
C THR A 26 -17.93 -15.42 -0.51
N LEU A 27 -18.67 -14.33 -0.71
CA LEU A 27 -18.29 -13.01 -0.20
C LEU A 27 -18.33 -13.06 1.33
N ASN A 28 -17.17 -12.87 1.98
CA ASN A 28 -17.08 -12.82 3.43
C ASN A 28 -17.33 -11.40 3.94
N TRP A 29 -16.55 -10.44 3.41
CA TRP A 29 -16.72 -9.04 3.75
C TRP A 29 -16.32 -8.12 2.61
N GLU A 30 -16.87 -6.93 2.69
CA GLU A 30 -16.61 -5.80 1.83
C GLU A 30 -16.40 -4.57 2.70
N ARG A 31 -15.39 -3.77 2.36
CA ARG A 31 -15.06 -2.52 3.06
C ARG A 31 -14.80 -1.42 2.05
N GLN A 32 -15.53 -0.33 2.20
CA GLN A 32 -15.25 0.90 1.49
C GLN A 32 -14.25 1.72 2.30
N TYR A 33 -13.27 2.29 1.61
CA TYR A 33 -12.36 3.26 2.17
C TYR A 33 -12.52 4.56 1.40
N ASP A 34 -12.64 5.64 2.16
CA ASP A 34 -12.69 7.02 1.67
C ASP A 34 -11.96 7.88 2.70
N LEU A 35 -10.93 8.60 2.25
CA LEU A 35 -10.14 9.47 3.12
C LEU A 35 -10.85 10.80 3.38
N ASN A 36 -11.43 11.41 2.34
CA ASN A 36 -11.98 12.78 2.40
C ASN A 36 -12.88 13.16 1.19
N GLY A 37 -13.46 12.18 0.50
CA GLY A 37 -14.28 12.37 -0.69
C GLY A 37 -13.48 12.70 -1.96
N ALA A 38 -12.17 12.43 -1.95
CA ALA A 38 -11.27 12.63 -3.09
C ALA A 38 -10.80 11.30 -3.69
N GLU A 39 -9.79 11.33 -4.55
CA GLU A 39 -9.26 10.12 -5.20
C GLU A 39 -8.48 9.25 -4.20
N ASP A 40 -9.00 8.06 -3.93
CA ASP A 40 -8.32 7.01 -3.17
C ASP A 40 -8.17 5.72 -4.00
N ILE A 41 -6.95 5.18 -4.09
CA ILE A 41 -6.64 4.01 -4.92
C ILE A 41 -5.66 3.07 -4.20
N PHE A 42 -6.05 1.79 -4.05
CA PHE A 42 -5.17 0.71 -3.62
C PHE A 42 -4.60 0.02 -4.85
N ASN A 43 -3.28 0.08 -4.99
CA ASN A 43 -2.56 -0.57 -6.10
C ASN A 43 -2.01 -1.93 -5.72
N ALA A 44 -1.95 -2.25 -4.42
CA ALA A 44 -1.34 -3.48 -3.95
C ALA A 44 -2.10 -4.08 -2.76
N VAL A 45 -2.11 -5.42 -2.73
CA VAL A 45 -2.68 -6.23 -1.66
C VAL A 45 -1.73 -7.39 -1.33
N GLU A 46 -1.60 -7.71 -0.05
CA GLU A 46 -0.90 -8.89 0.46
C GLU A 46 -1.76 -9.55 1.56
N VAL A 47 -1.78 -10.88 1.59
CA VAL A 47 -2.51 -11.64 2.62
C VAL A 47 -1.51 -12.46 3.43
N SER A 48 -1.44 -12.17 4.73
CA SER A 48 -0.57 -12.92 5.65
C SER A 48 -1.08 -14.34 5.90
N SER A 49 -0.22 -15.20 6.46
CA SER A 49 -0.58 -16.56 6.88
C SER A 49 -1.71 -16.62 7.93
N THR A 50 -1.90 -15.55 8.72
CA THR A 50 -3.03 -15.41 9.66
C THR A 50 -4.29 -14.83 9.02
N ARG A 51 -4.33 -14.75 7.67
CA ARG A 51 -5.44 -14.23 6.85
C ARG A 51 -5.77 -12.76 7.10
N SER A 52 -4.86 -12.00 7.71
CA SER A 52 -4.95 -10.54 7.70
C SER A 52 -4.61 -10.01 6.30
N VAL A 53 -5.38 -9.04 5.84
CA VAL A 53 -5.26 -8.40 4.52
C VAL A 53 -4.57 -7.06 4.69
N TYR A 54 -3.52 -6.82 3.92
CA TYR A 54 -2.72 -5.59 3.93
C TYR A 54 -2.87 -4.94 2.56
N LEU A 55 -3.19 -3.66 2.55
CA LEU A 55 -3.46 -2.87 1.36
C LEU A 55 -2.53 -1.68 1.35
N ALA A 56 -1.97 -1.38 0.19
CA ALA A 56 -1.18 -0.18 -0.02
C ALA A 56 -1.60 0.54 -1.30
N GLY A 57 -1.60 1.86 -1.22
CA GLY A 57 -2.14 2.73 -2.24
C GLY A 57 -1.83 4.18 -1.94
N TYR A 58 -2.67 5.05 -2.46
CA TYR A 58 -2.59 6.47 -2.19
C TYR A 58 -3.97 7.10 -2.08
N GLY A 59 -4.02 8.20 -1.34
CA GLY A 59 -5.21 9.02 -1.17
C GLY A 59 -4.88 10.48 -1.44
N LYS A 60 -5.83 11.23 -2.01
CA LYS A 60 -5.66 12.65 -2.27
C LYS A 60 -6.10 13.46 -1.06
N HIS A 61 -5.14 14.02 -0.34
CA HIS A 61 -5.41 14.98 0.71
C HIS A 61 -5.59 16.39 0.13
N THR A 62 -6.51 17.18 0.68
CA THR A 62 -6.89 18.50 0.13
C THR A 62 -5.78 19.53 0.24
N SER A 63 -4.88 19.39 1.21
CA SER A 63 -3.81 20.34 1.50
C SER A 63 -2.40 19.88 1.07
N THR A 64 -2.18 18.58 0.92
CA THR A 64 -0.82 18.00 0.80
C THR A 64 -0.61 17.17 -0.48
N GLY A 65 -1.63 17.04 -1.33
CA GLY A 65 -1.54 16.28 -2.58
C GLY A 65 -1.82 14.80 -2.36
N PHE A 66 -1.12 13.92 -3.09
CA PHE A 66 -1.29 12.47 -2.91
C PHE A 66 -0.37 11.97 -1.79
N GLU A 67 -0.93 11.20 -0.86
CA GLU A 67 -0.19 10.58 0.24
C GLU A 67 -0.26 9.06 0.14
N TYR A 68 0.75 8.35 0.67
CA TYR A 68 0.62 6.89 0.80
C TYR A 68 -0.53 6.58 1.74
N VAL A 69 -1.32 5.56 1.40
CA VAL A 69 -2.36 5.02 2.26
C VAL A 69 -2.08 3.54 2.46
N MET A 70 -1.99 3.15 3.73
CA MET A 70 -1.75 1.77 4.16
C MET A 70 -2.90 1.36 5.05
N VAL A 71 -3.47 0.18 4.79
CA VAL A 71 -4.56 -0.35 5.60
C VAL A 71 -4.35 -1.81 5.87
N LYS A 72 -4.64 -2.22 7.11
CA LYS A 72 -4.72 -3.63 7.49
C LYS A 72 -6.13 -3.95 7.96
N TYR A 73 -6.65 -5.08 7.49
CA TYR A 73 -7.86 -5.71 7.99
C TYR A 73 -7.51 -7.08 8.60
N TYR A 74 -8.13 -7.40 9.74
CA TYR A 74 -8.19 -8.77 10.22
C TYR A 74 -9.05 -9.63 9.29
N TYR A 75 -8.91 -10.96 9.38
CA TYR A 75 -9.67 -11.89 8.53
C TYR A 75 -11.20 -11.74 8.68
N THR A 76 -11.65 -11.19 9.81
CA THR A 76 -13.06 -10.86 10.12
C THR A 76 -13.56 -9.60 9.40
N GLY A 77 -12.69 -8.88 8.69
CA GLY A 77 -12.98 -7.58 8.08
C GLY A 77 -12.96 -6.41 9.06
N GLN A 78 -12.57 -6.61 10.32
CA GLN A 78 -12.31 -5.49 11.23
C GLN A 78 -11.02 -4.79 10.81
N ARG A 79 -11.05 -3.45 10.70
CA ARG A 79 -9.87 -2.65 10.41
C ARG A 79 -8.92 -2.68 11.60
N ALA A 80 -7.70 -3.14 11.39
CA ALA A 80 -6.65 -3.16 12.39
C ALA A 80 -5.96 -1.79 12.47
N PHE A 81 -5.58 -1.21 11.33
CA PHE A 81 -5.05 0.15 11.26
C PHE A 81 -5.27 0.78 9.88
N THR A 82 -5.11 2.11 9.85
CA THR A 82 -4.90 2.92 8.66
C THR A 82 -3.76 3.89 8.96
N SER A 83 -2.82 4.02 8.03
CA SER A 83 -1.72 4.97 8.14
C SER A 83 -1.51 5.73 6.83
N GLY A 84 -1.27 7.03 6.97
CA GLY A 84 -0.88 7.92 5.90
C GLY A 84 0.60 8.30 6.02
N PHE A 85 1.32 8.40 4.91
CA PHE A 85 2.68 8.93 4.92
C PHE A 85 2.96 9.85 3.74
N ASP A 86 3.55 11.00 4.08
CA ASP A 86 3.96 12.05 3.16
C ASP A 86 5.48 12.15 3.14
N PHE A 87 6.07 12.05 1.95
CA PHE A 87 7.50 12.24 1.70
C PHE A 87 7.78 13.42 0.75
N GLY A 88 6.76 14.19 0.36
CA GLY A 88 6.81 15.27 -0.61
C GLY A 88 5.47 15.48 -1.33
N SER A 89 5.43 16.27 -2.41
CA SER A 89 4.13 16.76 -2.90
C SER A 89 3.21 15.71 -3.57
N ILE A 90 3.76 14.57 -3.99
CA ILE A 90 3.01 13.50 -4.67
C ILE A 90 3.60 12.15 -4.25
N ASN A 91 2.88 11.41 -3.43
CA ASN A 91 3.27 10.09 -2.93
C ASN A 91 2.25 9.05 -3.41
N LYS A 92 2.69 8.13 -4.27
CA LYS A 92 1.86 7.03 -4.78
C LYS A 92 2.48 5.68 -4.47
N ALA A 93 1.83 4.90 -3.61
CA ALA A 93 2.28 3.53 -3.31
C ALA A 93 1.77 2.55 -4.37
N TYR A 94 2.64 1.60 -4.74
CA TYR A 94 2.39 0.60 -5.78
C TYR A 94 2.68 -0.84 -5.34
N GLY A 95 3.38 -1.03 -4.22
CA GLY A 95 3.74 -2.35 -3.73
C GLY A 95 3.60 -2.47 -2.21
N VAL A 96 3.21 -3.67 -1.77
CA VAL A 96 3.19 -4.06 -0.36
C VAL A 96 3.78 -5.45 -0.20
N ALA A 97 4.55 -5.66 0.87
CA ALA A 97 5.02 -6.96 1.31
C ALA A 97 4.90 -7.07 2.85
N VAL A 98 4.69 -8.29 3.36
CA VAL A 98 4.57 -8.54 4.80
C VAL A 98 5.60 -9.57 5.23
N LYS A 99 6.35 -9.27 6.29
CA LYS A 99 7.32 -10.20 6.88
C LYS A 99 7.26 -10.13 8.40
N GLY A 100 6.80 -11.22 9.01
CA GLY A 100 6.57 -11.29 10.45
C GLY A 100 5.55 -10.22 10.88
N GLN A 101 6.00 -9.29 11.72
CA GLN A 101 5.17 -8.23 12.29
C GLN A 101 5.21 -6.91 11.48
N TYR A 102 5.92 -6.90 10.35
CA TYR A 102 6.16 -5.68 9.59
C TYR A 102 5.50 -5.72 8.22
N MET A 103 4.93 -4.59 7.85
CA MET A 103 4.47 -4.28 6.50
C MET A 103 5.49 -3.33 5.86
N TYR A 104 5.86 -3.63 4.63
CA TYR A 104 6.78 -2.82 3.82
C TYR A 104 6.00 -2.29 2.64
N VAL A 105 6.04 -0.99 2.42
CA VAL A 105 5.29 -0.33 1.34
C VAL A 105 6.21 0.53 0.54
N THR A 106 6.11 0.42 -0.77
CA THR A 106 6.96 1.11 -1.72
C THR A 106 6.16 1.77 -2.83
N GLY A 107 6.75 2.79 -3.44
CA GLY A 107 6.21 3.50 -4.58
C GLY A 107 7.06 4.71 -4.91
N ARG A 108 6.43 5.74 -5.48
CA ARG A 108 7.11 6.99 -5.85
C ARG A 108 6.68 8.15 -4.99
N SER A 109 7.61 9.05 -4.72
CA SER A 109 7.39 10.31 -4.02
C SER A 109 8.07 11.45 -4.75
N LYS A 110 7.36 12.56 -4.98
CA LYS A 110 7.95 13.78 -5.53
C LYS A 110 8.64 14.58 -4.43
N VAL A 111 9.96 14.48 -4.36
CA VAL A 111 10.78 15.12 -3.32
C VAL A 111 11.63 16.22 -3.97
N GLY A 112 11.23 17.48 -3.78
CA GLY A 112 11.79 18.60 -4.53
C GLY A 112 11.33 18.59 -6.00
N SER A 113 12.27 18.68 -6.93
CA SER A 113 12.00 18.69 -8.38
C SER A 113 11.89 17.30 -9.02
N HIS A 114 12.22 16.23 -8.29
CA HIS A 114 12.33 14.88 -8.87
C HIS A 114 11.42 13.87 -8.16
N TYR A 115 10.99 12.87 -8.91
CA TYR A 115 10.43 11.66 -8.32
C TYR A 115 11.56 10.78 -7.79
N LYS A 116 11.29 10.18 -6.64
CA LYS A 116 12.19 9.28 -5.93
C LYS A 116 11.41 8.05 -5.49
N ILE A 117 12.10 6.93 -5.38
CA ILE A 117 11.52 5.74 -4.77
C ILE A 117 11.47 5.98 -3.26
N ALA A 118 10.30 5.87 -2.67
CA ALA A 118 10.13 5.93 -1.22
C ALA A 118 9.63 4.57 -0.73
N THR A 119 10.30 4.04 0.28
CA THR A 119 9.93 2.78 0.92
C THR A 119 9.78 2.99 2.40
N THR A 120 8.71 2.45 2.97
CA THR A 120 8.39 2.51 4.39
C THR A 120 8.35 1.11 4.97
N LYS A 121 8.68 1.02 6.24
CA LYS A 121 8.46 -0.14 7.10
C LYS A 121 7.59 0.32 8.25
N VAL A 122 6.45 -0.35 8.43
CA VAL A 122 5.53 -0.06 9.52
C VAL A 122 5.31 -1.29 10.40
N ASP A 123 5.03 -1.06 11.68
CA ASP A 123 4.71 -2.10 12.66
C ASP A 123 3.25 -2.55 12.60
N THR A 124 2.85 -3.42 13.53
CA THR A 124 1.49 -3.95 13.63
C THR A 124 0.42 -2.93 13.98
N GLY A 125 0.81 -1.78 14.55
CA GLY A 125 -0.06 -0.64 14.81
C GLY A 125 -0.09 0.37 13.66
N GLY A 126 0.67 0.13 12.59
CA GLY A 126 0.79 1.04 11.46
C GLY A 126 1.74 2.21 11.71
N SER A 127 2.55 2.15 12.77
CA SER A 127 3.53 3.21 13.06
C SER A 127 4.79 3.04 12.23
N LEU A 128 5.41 4.15 11.81
CA LEU A 128 6.66 4.12 11.04
C LEU A 128 7.81 3.60 11.90
N VAL A 129 8.44 2.52 11.44
CA VAL A 129 9.63 1.92 12.06
C VAL A 129 10.89 2.36 11.30
N GLY A 130 10.77 2.62 10.01
CA GLY A 130 11.86 3.14 9.19
C GLY A 130 11.40 3.44 7.78
N TYR A 131 12.19 4.26 7.07
CA TYR A 131 11.96 4.56 5.67
C TYR A 131 13.27 4.77 4.92
N GLY A 132 13.23 4.64 3.61
CA GLY A 132 14.33 4.95 2.71
C GLY A 132 13.82 5.70 1.49
N ILE A 133 14.57 6.70 1.03
CA ILE A 133 14.28 7.45 -0.19
C ILE A 133 15.51 7.39 -1.09
N SER A 134 15.36 6.85 -2.29
CA SER A 134 16.44 6.74 -3.26
C SER A 134 16.05 7.36 -4.61
N HIS A 135 17.06 7.89 -5.31
CA HIS A 135 16.90 8.47 -6.64
C HIS A 135 17.55 7.49 -7.62
N HIS A 136 16.79 6.94 -8.58
CA HIS A 136 17.33 5.96 -9.53
C HIS A 136 17.99 6.66 -10.72
N THR A 137 17.34 7.65 -11.35
CA THR A 137 17.95 8.55 -12.36
C THR A 137 17.25 9.92 -12.39
N THR A 138 17.88 10.96 -12.95
CA THR A 138 17.36 12.34 -12.96
C THR A 138 16.22 12.62 -13.95
N THR A 139 15.75 11.61 -14.71
CA THR A 139 14.90 11.83 -15.90
C THR A 139 13.73 10.85 -16.10
N SER A 140 13.42 9.91 -15.19
CA SER A 140 12.41 8.87 -15.45
C SER A 140 10.99 9.17 -14.92
N ASP A 141 9.98 8.80 -15.71
CA ASP A 141 8.60 8.63 -15.27
C ASP A 141 8.41 7.19 -14.74
N ASP A 142 8.48 7.07 -13.41
CA ASP A 142 8.76 5.85 -12.63
C ASP A 142 7.65 4.77 -12.55
N TYR A 143 6.84 4.55 -13.60
CA TYR A 143 5.88 3.44 -13.59
C TYR A 143 6.59 2.08 -13.73
N PHE A 144 7.52 1.96 -14.69
CA PHE A 144 8.23 0.70 -14.95
C PHE A 144 9.22 0.31 -13.83
N GLU A 145 9.78 1.29 -13.12
CA GLU A 145 10.70 1.07 -12.00
C GLU A 145 9.97 0.55 -10.75
N SER A 146 8.72 0.99 -10.52
CA SER A 146 7.89 0.47 -9.43
C SER A 146 7.54 -1.02 -9.58
N GLN A 147 7.41 -1.50 -10.83
CA GLN A 147 7.17 -2.91 -11.16
C GLN A 147 8.44 -3.76 -11.10
N GLN A 148 9.60 -3.19 -11.49
CA GLN A 148 10.90 -3.80 -11.26
C GLN A 148 11.15 -4.02 -9.76
N PHE A 149 10.68 -3.11 -8.91
CA PHE A 149 10.95 -3.18 -7.47
C PHE A 149 10.05 -4.14 -6.66
N LYS A 150 8.92 -4.61 -7.22
CA LYS A 150 8.23 -5.80 -6.68
C LYS A 150 9.17 -7.02 -6.71
N ARG A 151 10.08 -7.09 -7.70
CA ARG A 151 11.12 -8.14 -7.76
C ARG A 151 12.25 -7.87 -6.77
N ASP A 152 12.63 -6.61 -6.56
CA ASP A 152 13.72 -6.25 -5.64
C ASP A 152 13.30 -6.34 -4.16
N LEU A 153 12.02 -6.12 -3.83
CA LEU A 153 11.46 -6.46 -2.52
C LEU A 153 11.62 -7.95 -2.21
N ALA A 154 11.63 -8.85 -3.21
CA ALA A 154 11.95 -10.26 -3.00
C ALA A 154 13.47 -10.50 -2.83
N GLN A 155 14.34 -9.68 -3.44
CA GLN A 155 15.81 -9.79 -3.34
C GLN A 155 16.41 -9.19 -2.06
N ILE A 156 15.81 -8.14 -1.50
CA ILE A 156 16.17 -7.59 -0.17
C ILE A 156 16.09 -8.66 0.93
N TRP A 157 15.31 -9.73 0.70
CA TRP A 157 15.13 -10.83 1.65
C TRP A 157 15.90 -12.12 1.32
N THR A 158 16.67 -12.17 0.23
CA THR A 158 17.52 -13.32 -0.11
C THR A 158 19.02 -13.08 0.10
N GLN A 159 19.46 -11.83 0.28
CA GLN A 159 20.86 -11.54 0.57
C GLN A 159 21.08 -11.42 2.08
N SER A 160 21.69 -12.45 2.67
CA SER A 160 22.36 -12.33 3.96
C SER A 160 23.38 -11.20 3.86
N VAL A 161 23.11 -10.07 4.51
CA VAL A 161 24.00 -8.91 4.54
C VAL A 161 25.34 -9.37 5.13
N ARG A 162 26.37 -9.53 4.30
CA ARG A 162 27.74 -9.49 4.82
C ARG A 162 28.06 -8.03 5.10
N PRO A 163 28.73 -7.70 6.23
CA PRO A 163 29.16 -6.33 6.49
C PRO A 163 30.03 -5.87 5.33
N ILE A 164 29.71 -4.71 4.74
CA ILE A 164 30.67 -3.98 3.95
C ILE A 164 31.67 -3.43 4.95
N SER A 165 32.79 -4.13 5.11
CA SER A 165 33.99 -3.57 5.73
C SER A 165 34.53 -2.46 4.84
N CYS A 166 34.91 -1.34 5.48
CA CYS A 166 35.47 -0.13 4.89
C CYS A 166 36.60 -0.39 3.88
#